data_AF-A0A3R7WN74-F1
#
_entry.id   AF-A0A3R7WN74-F1
#
_cell.length_a   1.000
_cell.length_b   1.000
_cell.length_c   1.000
_cell.angle_alpha   90.00
_cell.angle_beta   90.00
_cell.angle_gamma   90.00
#
_symmetry.space_group_name_H-M   'P 1'
#
loop_
_entity.id
_entity.type
_entity.pdbx_description
1 polymer ?
#
loop_
_entity_poly.entity_id
_entity_poly.type
_entity_poly.pdbx_seq_one_letter_code
_entity_poly.pdbx_strand_id
1 'polypeptide(L)'
;MHHYLRQLQRFNVGEDCPVFDGLYEFCQLYASASIGGAARLNDNSADIVINWSGGLHHAKRSEASGFCYVNDCVLGILELLKEHQRVLYIDIDIHHGDGVEEAFYTTNRVMTVSFHKYGEFFPGTGDVKDIGYGEGKNYAVNFPCRDGMDDESFSAIFRSVMAKVMEHFAPGAIVLQCGADSLSGDRLGSFNLSVKGHADCVAYIRTFNVPMLVVGGGGYTLRNVPRAWCYETSVLLDVDIPVHCFYVSSWVCLV
;
A
#
# COMPACT_ATOMS: atom_id res chain seq x y z
N MET A 1 -5.50 -27.36 -24.59
CA MET A 1 -4.83 -26.08 -24.93
C MET A 1 -5.82 -24.90 -24.96
N HIS A 2 -6.91 -24.93 -25.74
CA HIS A 2 -7.88 -23.82 -25.81
C HIS A 2 -8.59 -23.42 -24.50
N HIS A 3 -8.75 -24.34 -23.55
CA HIS A 3 -9.32 -24.01 -22.24
C HIS A 3 -8.39 -23.12 -21.39
N TYR A 4 -7.10 -23.42 -21.38
CA TYR A 4 -6.10 -22.65 -20.62
C TYR A 4 -5.94 -21.24 -21.15
N LEU A 5 -5.86 -21.06 -22.47
CA LEU A 5 -5.79 -19.71 -23.08
C LEU A 5 -7.01 -18.86 -22.73
N ARG A 6 -8.21 -19.46 -22.69
CA ARG A 6 -9.43 -18.76 -22.25
C ARG A 6 -9.38 -18.37 -20.77
N GLN A 7 -8.78 -19.19 -19.92
CA GLN A 7 -8.61 -18.87 -18.50
C GLN A 7 -7.59 -17.74 -18.28
N LEU A 8 -6.46 -17.77 -18.98
CA LEU A 8 -5.45 -16.71 -18.91
C LEU A 8 -6.06 -15.35 -19.30
N GLN A 9 -6.80 -15.30 -20.41
CA GLN A 9 -7.53 -14.10 -20.81
C GLN A 9 -8.60 -13.69 -19.78
N ARG A 10 -9.39 -14.65 -19.27
CA ARG A 10 -10.45 -14.37 -18.29
C ARG A 10 -9.92 -13.80 -16.98
N PHE A 11 -8.76 -14.25 -16.52
CA PHE A 11 -8.16 -13.87 -15.24
C PHE A 11 -7.08 -12.78 -15.40
N ASN A 12 -6.97 -12.19 -16.60
CA ASN A 12 -6.00 -11.15 -16.94
C ASN A 12 -4.54 -11.54 -16.62
N VAL A 13 -4.17 -12.79 -16.89
CA VAL A 13 -2.80 -13.31 -16.74
C VAL A 13 -2.18 -13.41 -18.13
N GLY A 14 -1.12 -12.65 -18.39
CA GLY A 14 -0.59 -12.44 -19.74
C GLY A 14 0.58 -11.46 -19.76
N GLU A 15 0.39 -10.30 -20.40
CA GLU A 15 1.46 -9.31 -20.63
C GLU A 15 1.95 -8.68 -19.32
N ASP A 16 1.10 -7.88 -18.67
CA ASP A 16 1.46 -7.19 -17.42
C ASP A 16 1.54 -8.16 -16.23
N CYS A 17 0.78 -9.26 -16.26
CA CYS A 17 0.77 -10.27 -15.21
C CYS A 17 1.27 -11.62 -15.77
N PRO A 18 2.58 -11.81 -15.99
CA PRO A 18 3.11 -12.99 -16.66
C PRO A 18 3.02 -14.26 -15.81
N VAL A 19 2.92 -15.40 -16.49
CA VAL A 19 3.15 -16.70 -15.85
C VAL A 19 4.65 -16.92 -15.69
N PHE A 20 5.09 -17.23 -14.47
CA PHE A 20 6.47 -17.59 -14.18
C PHE A 20 6.54 -18.78 -13.21
N ASP A 21 7.68 -19.47 -13.21
CA ASP A 21 7.92 -20.60 -12.31
C ASP A 21 7.91 -20.14 -10.85
N GLY A 22 7.07 -20.78 -10.04
CA GLY A 22 6.88 -20.40 -8.63
C GLY A 22 5.86 -19.29 -8.38
N LEU A 23 5.04 -18.92 -9.39
CA LEU A 23 4.02 -17.87 -9.25
C LEU A 23 3.09 -18.10 -8.05
N TYR A 24 2.62 -19.33 -7.85
CA TYR A 24 1.69 -19.63 -6.77
C TYR A 24 2.39 -19.53 -5.41
N GLU A 25 3.59 -20.09 -5.27
CA GLU A 25 4.41 -20.02 -4.06
C GLU A 25 4.77 -18.56 -3.72
N PHE A 26 5.11 -17.75 -4.72
CA PHE A 26 5.31 -16.31 -4.57
C PHE A 26 4.07 -15.64 -3.97
N CYS A 27 2.88 -15.94 -4.50
CA CYS A 27 1.61 -15.45 -3.97
C CYS A 27 1.34 -15.89 -2.53
N GLN A 28 1.63 -17.15 -2.22
CA GLN A 28 1.44 -17.69 -0.87
C GLN A 28 2.33 -16.99 0.16
N LEU A 29 3.58 -16.69 -0.19
CA LEU A 29 4.54 -16.07 0.74
C LEU A 29 4.07 -14.70 1.22
N TYR A 30 3.81 -13.76 0.32
CA TYR A 30 3.42 -12.41 0.73
C TYR A 30 2.01 -12.38 1.35
N ALA A 31 1.07 -13.17 0.83
CA ALA A 31 -0.30 -13.19 1.34
C ALA A 31 -0.36 -13.77 2.77
N SER A 32 0.34 -14.87 3.02
CA SER A 32 0.41 -15.46 4.37
C SER A 32 1.14 -14.58 5.37
N ALA A 33 2.15 -13.82 4.93
CA ALA A 33 2.84 -12.85 5.77
C ALA A 33 1.91 -11.69 6.20
N SER A 34 1.10 -11.13 5.29
CA SER A 34 0.12 -10.10 5.64
C SER A 34 -1.00 -10.61 6.54
N ILE A 35 -1.53 -11.81 6.29
CA ILE A 35 -2.52 -12.45 7.17
C ILE A 35 -1.92 -12.74 8.55
N GLY A 36 -0.73 -13.34 8.60
CA GLY A 36 -0.04 -13.65 9.85
C GLY A 36 0.30 -12.40 10.64
N GLY A 37 0.73 -11.33 9.97
CA GLY A 37 0.99 -10.03 10.59
C GLY A 37 -0.26 -9.40 11.18
N ALA A 38 -1.37 -9.40 10.44
CA ALA A 38 -2.66 -8.95 10.95
C ALA A 38 -3.14 -9.78 12.16
N ALA A 39 -2.94 -11.10 12.15
CA ALA A 39 -3.26 -11.96 13.28
C ALA A 39 -2.44 -11.60 14.54
N ARG A 40 -1.17 -11.22 14.36
CA ARG A 40 -0.30 -10.74 15.46
C ARG A 40 -0.70 -9.36 16.01
N LEU A 41 -1.36 -8.54 15.21
CA LEU A 41 -1.94 -7.27 15.70
C LEU A 41 -3.22 -7.56 16.49
N ASN A 42 -4.10 -8.42 15.97
CA ASN A 42 -5.34 -8.83 16.64
C ASN A 42 -5.09 -9.48 18.02
N ASP A 43 -4.05 -10.30 18.16
CA ASP A 43 -3.70 -10.94 19.44
C ASP A 43 -2.91 -10.04 20.39
N ASN A 44 -2.66 -8.78 20.00
CA ASN A 44 -1.84 -7.79 20.72
C ASN A 44 -0.41 -8.26 20.99
N SER A 45 0.16 -9.12 20.14
CA SER A 45 1.55 -9.59 20.27
C SER A 45 2.58 -8.68 19.60
N ALA A 46 2.13 -7.63 18.89
CA ALA A 46 2.94 -6.55 18.36
C ALA A 46 2.10 -5.28 18.20
N ASP A 47 2.73 -4.11 18.28
CA ASP A 47 2.08 -2.82 17.96
C ASP A 47 2.19 -2.51 16.45
N ILE A 48 3.29 -2.92 15.83
CA ILE A 48 3.59 -2.72 14.40
C ILE A 48 4.11 -4.03 13.82
N VAL A 49 3.59 -4.43 12.66
CA VAL A 49 4.12 -5.55 11.87
C VAL A 49 4.46 -5.07 10.47
N ILE A 50 5.59 -5.51 9.94
CA ILE A 50 6.11 -5.10 8.62
C ILE A 50 6.15 -6.30 7.68
N ASN A 51 5.60 -6.14 6.48
CA ASN A 51 5.71 -7.09 5.37
C ASN A 51 6.03 -6.36 4.05
N TRP A 52 7.31 -6.09 3.81
CA TRP A 52 7.76 -5.46 2.57
C TRP A 52 7.52 -6.30 1.30
N SER A 53 7.24 -7.59 1.42
CA SER A 53 6.91 -8.44 0.27
C SER A 53 5.46 -8.30 -0.21
N GLY A 54 4.58 -7.75 0.64
CA GLY A 54 3.17 -7.51 0.35
C GLY A 54 2.90 -6.12 -0.22
N GLY A 55 1.64 -5.69 -0.18
CA GLY A 55 1.22 -4.40 -0.73
C GLY A 55 0.72 -4.47 -2.16
N LEU A 56 0.33 -5.66 -2.64
CA LEU A 56 -0.08 -5.91 -4.03
C LEU A 56 -1.54 -5.47 -4.24
N HIS A 57 -1.73 -4.16 -4.24
CA HIS A 57 -3.04 -3.49 -4.11
C HIS A 57 -3.94 -3.54 -5.36
N HIS A 58 -3.42 -3.91 -6.53
CA HIS A 58 -4.18 -3.92 -7.79
C HIS A 58 -4.96 -5.21 -8.03
N ALA A 59 -4.62 -6.31 -7.34
CA ALA A 59 -5.28 -7.59 -7.54
C ALA A 59 -6.78 -7.50 -7.20
N LYS A 60 -7.62 -8.06 -8.08
CA LYS A 60 -9.09 -8.02 -7.95
C LYS A 60 -9.61 -9.33 -7.40
N ARG A 61 -10.92 -9.39 -7.14
CA ARG A 61 -11.58 -10.62 -6.65
C ARG A 61 -11.40 -11.82 -7.59
N SER A 62 -11.33 -11.58 -8.90
CA SER A 62 -11.34 -12.64 -9.91
C SER A 62 -10.49 -12.32 -11.15
N GLU A 63 -9.47 -11.47 -11.01
CA GLU A 63 -8.48 -11.20 -12.06
C GLU A 63 -7.20 -10.60 -11.45
N ALA A 64 -6.07 -10.87 -12.09
CA ALA A 64 -4.82 -10.19 -11.80
C ALA A 64 -4.81 -8.81 -12.47
N SER A 65 -4.03 -7.86 -11.95
CA SER A 65 -3.89 -6.52 -12.54
C SER A 65 -2.62 -5.86 -12.02
N GLY A 66 -1.94 -5.06 -12.85
CA GLY A 66 -0.78 -4.24 -12.43
C GLY A 66 0.26 -5.02 -11.62
N PHE A 67 0.74 -6.16 -12.14
CA PHE A 67 1.69 -7.08 -11.48
C PHE A 67 1.14 -7.82 -10.24
N CYS A 68 -0.11 -7.60 -9.85
CA CYS A 68 -0.72 -8.14 -8.65
C CYS A 68 -1.67 -9.32 -8.95
N TYR A 69 -1.50 -10.44 -8.25
CA TYR A 69 -2.29 -11.67 -8.45
C TYR A 69 -3.22 -12.00 -7.28
N VAL A 70 -2.77 -11.76 -6.04
CA VAL A 70 -3.54 -11.93 -4.81
C VAL A 70 -3.45 -10.63 -4.04
N ASN A 71 -4.59 -10.11 -3.58
CA ASN A 71 -4.62 -8.85 -2.83
C ASN A 71 -4.39 -9.13 -1.35
N ASP A 72 -3.14 -9.09 -0.91
CA ASP A 72 -2.76 -9.38 0.47
C ASP A 72 -3.20 -8.28 1.45
N CYS A 73 -3.32 -7.03 0.99
CA CYS A 73 -3.90 -5.94 1.77
C CYS A 73 -5.35 -6.27 2.16
N VAL A 74 -6.18 -6.69 1.21
CA VAL A 74 -7.57 -7.10 1.48
C VAL A 74 -7.62 -8.25 2.47
N LEU A 75 -6.76 -9.26 2.32
CA LEU A 75 -6.72 -10.41 3.22
C LEU A 75 -6.28 -10.01 4.64
N GLY A 76 -5.28 -9.14 4.77
CA GLY A 76 -4.86 -8.57 6.06
C GLY A 76 -5.97 -7.73 6.72
N ILE A 77 -6.67 -6.89 5.97
CA ILE A 77 -7.79 -6.09 6.47
C ILE A 77 -8.94 -7.01 6.95
N LEU A 78 -9.28 -8.06 6.20
CA LEU A 78 -10.30 -9.03 6.61
C LEU A 78 -9.93 -9.75 7.92
N GLU A 79 -8.65 -10.04 8.13
CA GLU A 79 -8.16 -10.56 9.40
C GLU A 79 -8.35 -9.53 10.53
N LEU A 80 -7.90 -8.28 10.33
CA LEU A 80 -8.05 -7.20 11.31
C LEU A 80 -9.52 -6.94 11.68
N LEU A 81 -10.44 -7.04 10.72
CA LEU A 81 -11.88 -6.84 10.94
C LEU A 81 -12.52 -7.89 11.88
N LYS A 82 -11.81 -8.94 12.28
CA LYS A 82 -12.28 -9.88 13.31
C LYS A 82 -12.32 -9.23 14.70
N GLU A 83 -11.34 -8.40 15.03
CA GLU A 83 -11.23 -7.73 16.33
C GLU A 83 -11.51 -6.22 16.25
N HIS A 84 -11.23 -5.58 15.11
CA HIS A 84 -11.37 -4.13 14.94
C HIS A 84 -12.67 -3.78 14.21
N GLN A 85 -13.50 -2.92 14.82
CA GLN A 85 -14.75 -2.45 14.21
C GLN A 85 -14.50 -1.63 12.93
N ARG A 86 -13.41 -0.85 12.93
CA ARG A 86 -13.00 0.06 11.85
C ARG A 86 -11.51 -0.13 11.55
N VAL A 87 -11.18 -0.41 10.29
CA VAL A 87 -9.80 -0.55 9.80
C VAL A 87 -9.54 0.54 8.76
N LEU A 88 -8.45 1.30 8.92
CA LEU A 88 -8.06 2.33 7.97
C LEU A 88 -6.98 1.78 7.04
N TYR A 89 -7.19 1.88 5.74
CA TYR A 89 -6.20 1.59 4.71
C TYR A 89 -5.66 2.91 4.14
N ILE A 90 -4.34 3.08 4.17
CA ILE A 90 -3.64 4.27 3.66
C ILE A 90 -2.67 3.79 2.58
N ASP A 91 -2.70 4.46 1.43
CA ASP A 91 -1.94 4.09 0.25
C ASP A 91 -1.12 5.29 -0.26
N ILE A 92 0.20 5.15 -0.23
CA ILE A 92 1.17 6.16 -0.72
C ILE A 92 1.96 5.68 -1.95
N ASP A 93 1.51 4.60 -2.60
CA ASP A 93 1.91 4.23 -3.95
C ASP A 93 1.54 5.33 -4.94
N ILE A 94 2.28 5.46 -6.04
CA ILE A 94 1.91 6.44 -7.06
C ILE A 94 0.64 6.05 -7.82
N HIS A 95 0.29 4.77 -7.84
CA HIS A 95 -0.92 4.25 -8.47
C HIS A 95 -2.08 4.23 -7.48
N HIS A 96 -3.30 4.42 -7.98
CA HIS A 96 -4.49 4.28 -7.16
C HIS A 96 -4.64 2.84 -6.64
N GLY A 97 -4.85 2.68 -5.32
CA GLY A 97 -5.08 1.40 -4.63
C GLY A 97 -6.44 0.75 -4.93
N ASP A 98 -6.73 0.60 -6.22
CA ASP A 98 -8.04 0.32 -6.78
C ASP A 98 -8.61 -1.06 -6.41
N GLY A 99 -7.77 -2.08 -6.22
CA GLY A 99 -8.22 -3.41 -5.79
C GLY A 99 -8.68 -3.42 -4.33
N VAL A 100 -8.01 -2.66 -3.47
CA VAL A 100 -8.40 -2.51 -2.06
C VAL A 100 -9.65 -1.64 -1.95
N GLU A 101 -9.71 -0.53 -2.69
CA GLU A 101 -10.90 0.32 -2.75
C GLU A 101 -12.13 -0.47 -3.24
N GLU A 102 -12.03 -1.21 -4.36
CA GLU A 102 -13.14 -1.99 -4.89
C GLU A 102 -13.65 -3.04 -3.88
N ALA A 103 -12.74 -3.73 -3.19
CA ALA A 103 -13.09 -4.76 -2.23
C ALA A 103 -13.94 -4.25 -1.05
N PHE A 104 -13.77 -2.98 -0.69
CA PHE A 104 -14.45 -2.35 0.45
C PHE A 104 -15.39 -1.21 0.08
N TYR A 105 -15.65 -1.00 -1.21
CA TYR A 105 -16.38 0.16 -1.75
C TYR A 105 -17.79 0.37 -1.17
N THR A 106 -18.40 -0.69 -0.63
CA THR A 106 -19.77 -0.68 -0.12
C THR A 106 -19.88 -0.83 1.40
N THR A 107 -18.78 -0.74 2.16
CA THR A 107 -18.81 -0.85 3.62
C THR A 107 -18.24 0.39 4.32
N ASN A 108 -18.75 0.71 5.50
CA ASN A 108 -18.21 1.75 6.38
C ASN A 108 -17.23 1.20 7.44
N ARG A 109 -16.97 -0.11 7.45
CA ARG A 109 -16.01 -0.73 8.38
C ARG A 109 -14.56 -0.55 7.94
N VAL A 110 -14.35 -0.24 6.67
CA VAL A 110 -13.02 0.06 6.12
C VAL A 110 -13.09 1.41 5.45
N MET A 111 -12.12 2.27 5.75
CA MET A 111 -11.90 3.49 4.99
C MET A 111 -10.65 3.33 4.15
N THR A 112 -10.73 3.56 2.84
CA THR A 112 -9.57 3.60 1.96
C THR A 112 -9.19 5.04 1.68
N VAL A 113 -7.90 5.36 1.84
CA VAL A 113 -7.34 6.68 1.55
C VAL A 113 -6.14 6.51 0.63
N SER A 114 -6.22 7.04 -0.59
CA SER A 114 -5.16 6.91 -1.59
C SER A 114 -4.70 8.27 -2.12
N PHE A 115 -3.38 8.45 -2.20
CA PHE A 115 -2.73 9.63 -2.76
C PHE A 115 -1.92 9.21 -4.00
N HIS A 116 -2.44 9.48 -5.20
CA HIS A 116 -1.92 8.85 -6.42
C HIS A 116 -1.92 9.82 -7.60
N LYS A 117 -1.14 9.54 -8.63
CA LYS A 117 -1.21 10.26 -9.91
C LYS A 117 -2.52 9.93 -10.62
N TYR A 118 -3.20 10.94 -11.13
CA TYR A 118 -4.48 10.77 -11.83
C TYR A 118 -4.52 11.52 -13.18
N GLY A 119 -5.29 10.99 -14.14
CA GLY A 119 -5.36 11.45 -15.52
C GLY A 119 -5.06 10.31 -16.51
N GLU A 120 -4.19 10.56 -17.49
CA GLU A 120 -3.66 9.49 -18.36
C GLU A 120 -2.62 8.66 -17.59
N PHE A 121 -3.08 7.83 -16.65
CA PHE A 121 -2.23 6.96 -15.83
C PHE A 121 -2.98 5.71 -15.38
N PHE A 122 -2.25 4.61 -15.22
CA PHE A 122 -2.80 3.39 -14.63
C PHE A 122 -3.16 3.62 -13.16
N PRO A 123 -4.28 3.06 -12.63
CA PRO A 123 -5.26 2.18 -13.29
C PRO A 123 -6.44 2.92 -13.96
N GLY A 124 -6.46 4.25 -13.93
CA GLY A 124 -7.53 5.08 -14.52
C GLY A 124 -8.77 5.27 -13.63
N THR A 125 -8.68 4.88 -12.35
CA THR A 125 -9.68 5.12 -11.29
C THR A 125 -9.11 6.02 -10.20
N GLY A 126 -9.91 6.40 -9.20
CA GLY A 126 -9.46 7.25 -8.09
C GLY A 126 -9.71 8.74 -8.34
N ASP A 127 -10.77 9.08 -9.09
CA ASP A 127 -11.19 10.46 -9.23
C ASP A 127 -11.57 11.04 -7.86
N VAL A 128 -11.48 12.36 -7.68
CA VAL A 128 -11.98 13.04 -6.47
C VAL A 128 -13.47 12.77 -6.21
N LYS A 129 -14.23 12.36 -7.23
CA LYS A 129 -15.65 11.99 -7.15
C LYS A 129 -15.87 10.52 -6.77
N ASP A 130 -14.84 9.69 -6.78
CA ASP A 130 -14.92 8.29 -6.38
C ASP A 130 -14.91 8.23 -4.85
N ILE A 131 -16.12 8.24 -4.26
CA ILE A 131 -16.33 8.40 -2.82
C ILE A 131 -16.99 7.18 -2.16
N GLY A 132 -17.02 6.03 -2.83
CA GLY A 132 -17.71 4.83 -2.34
C GLY A 132 -19.21 4.82 -2.65
N TYR A 133 -19.87 3.71 -2.32
CA TYR A 133 -21.27 3.46 -2.65
C TYR A 133 -22.05 2.88 -1.47
N GLY A 134 -23.36 3.14 -1.40
CA GLY A 134 -24.21 2.57 -0.35
C GLY A 134 -23.73 2.96 1.06
N GLU A 135 -23.52 1.97 1.93
CA GLU A 135 -22.98 2.20 3.28
C GLU A 135 -21.51 2.66 3.26
N GLY A 136 -20.75 2.36 2.20
CA GLY A 136 -19.37 2.82 2.02
C GLY A 136 -19.25 4.22 1.44
N LYS A 137 -20.36 4.92 1.18
CA LYS A 137 -20.30 6.30 0.70
C LYS A 137 -19.65 7.22 1.73
N ASN A 138 -18.68 8.01 1.29
CA ASN A 138 -17.73 8.82 2.07
C ASN A 138 -16.70 8.02 2.88
N TYR A 139 -16.49 6.73 2.56
CA TYR A 139 -15.44 5.89 3.14
C TYR A 139 -14.36 5.49 2.12
N ALA A 140 -14.46 5.97 0.89
CA ALA A 140 -13.34 6.02 -0.05
C ALA A 140 -12.90 7.48 -0.21
N VAL A 141 -11.62 7.76 0.04
CA VAL A 141 -11.02 9.09 -0.01
C VAL A 141 -9.88 9.06 -1.03
N ASN A 142 -10.08 9.77 -2.13
CA ASN A 142 -9.12 9.83 -3.22
C ASN A 142 -8.52 11.23 -3.34
N PHE A 143 -7.19 11.30 -3.34
CA PHE A 143 -6.45 12.52 -3.59
C PHE A 143 -5.70 12.42 -4.93
N PRO A 144 -6.33 12.83 -6.05
CA PRO A 144 -5.69 12.81 -7.36
C PRO A 144 -4.63 13.91 -7.47
N CYS A 145 -3.39 13.48 -7.71
CA CYS A 145 -2.20 14.31 -7.86
C CYS A 145 -1.77 14.43 -9.33
N ARG A 146 -0.86 15.39 -9.58
CA ARG A 146 -0.18 15.57 -10.87
C ARG A 146 1.30 15.21 -10.75
N ASP A 147 1.98 15.17 -11.89
CA ASP A 147 3.42 14.95 -11.98
C ASP A 147 4.22 15.94 -11.13
N GLY A 148 5.38 15.48 -10.66
CA GLY A 148 6.37 16.32 -10.00
C GLY A 148 6.01 16.71 -8.56
N MET A 149 5.06 16.02 -7.92
CA MET A 149 4.74 16.21 -6.50
C MET A 149 6.02 16.11 -5.66
N ASP A 150 6.32 17.17 -4.91
CA ASP A 150 7.51 17.30 -4.06
C ASP A 150 7.20 17.02 -2.58
N ASP A 151 8.26 16.93 -1.77
CA ASP A 151 8.18 16.61 -0.35
C ASP A 151 7.31 17.61 0.43
N GLU A 152 7.51 18.92 0.21
CA GLU A 152 6.76 19.93 0.95
C GLU A 152 5.27 19.88 0.64
N SER A 153 4.90 19.77 -0.64
CA SER A 153 3.51 19.73 -1.08
C SER A 153 2.82 18.45 -0.61
N PHE A 154 3.48 17.30 -0.76
CA PHE A 154 2.92 16.01 -0.35
C PHE A 154 2.72 15.95 1.16
N SER A 155 3.72 16.35 1.95
CA SER A 155 3.63 16.36 3.42
C SER A 155 2.50 17.27 3.92
N ALA A 156 2.38 18.48 3.36
CA ALA A 156 1.33 19.43 3.75
C ALA A 156 -0.08 18.87 3.50
N ILE A 157 -0.28 18.24 2.34
CA ILE A 157 -1.57 17.63 1.95
C ILE A 157 -1.84 16.39 2.79
N PHE A 158 -0.89 15.45 2.85
CA PHE A 158 -1.01 14.19 3.56
C PHE A 158 -1.38 14.44 5.03
N ARG A 159 -0.63 15.30 5.73
CA ARG A 159 -0.88 15.61 7.14
C ARG A 159 -2.26 16.24 7.36
N SER A 160 -2.67 17.16 6.49
CA SER A 160 -3.97 17.82 6.58
C SER A 160 -5.14 16.84 6.41
N VAL A 161 -5.07 15.99 5.38
CA VAL A 161 -6.10 14.97 5.11
C VAL A 161 -6.12 13.92 6.20
N MET A 162 -4.95 13.36 6.55
CA MET A 162 -4.87 12.27 7.52
C MET A 162 -5.23 12.71 8.93
N ALA A 163 -4.96 13.96 9.33
CA ALA A 163 -5.47 14.51 10.59
C ALA A 163 -7.01 14.39 10.68
N LYS A 164 -7.70 14.75 9.60
CA LYS A 164 -9.17 14.71 9.54
C LYS A 164 -9.71 13.29 9.42
N VAL A 165 -9.05 12.44 8.65
CA VAL A 165 -9.40 11.01 8.58
C VAL A 165 -9.30 10.38 9.97
N MET A 166 -8.20 10.60 10.69
CA MET A 166 -8.02 10.04 12.04
C MET A 166 -9.04 10.59 13.04
N GLU A 167 -9.35 11.89 12.98
CA GLU A 167 -10.36 12.55 13.82
C GLU A 167 -11.77 11.96 13.60
N HIS A 168 -12.17 11.77 12.34
CA HIS A 168 -13.55 11.39 12.00
C HIS A 168 -13.77 9.88 11.95
N PHE A 169 -12.82 9.13 11.39
CA PHE A 169 -12.95 7.68 11.22
C PHE A 169 -12.52 6.92 12.48
N ALA A 170 -11.59 7.45 13.27
CA ALA A 170 -11.12 6.86 14.53
C ALA A 170 -10.89 5.34 14.42
N PRO A 171 -9.94 4.89 13.57
CA PRO A 171 -9.72 3.46 13.32
C PRO A 171 -9.18 2.72 14.54
N GLY A 172 -9.47 1.42 14.62
CA GLY A 172 -8.88 0.52 15.62
C GLY A 172 -7.58 -0.14 15.15
N ALA A 173 -7.36 -0.22 13.84
CA ALA A 173 -6.13 -0.71 13.22
C ALA A 173 -5.89 0.01 11.89
N ILE A 174 -4.62 0.07 11.46
CA ILE A 174 -4.18 0.68 10.21
C ILE A 174 -3.46 -0.36 9.35
N VAL A 175 -3.71 -0.33 8.05
CA VAL A 175 -2.84 -0.93 7.03
C VAL A 175 -2.25 0.22 6.22
N LEU A 176 -0.93 0.36 6.24
CA LEU A 176 -0.18 1.38 5.51
C LEU A 176 0.61 0.71 4.38
N GLN A 177 0.19 0.96 3.15
CA GLN A 177 0.90 0.54 1.95
C GLN A 177 1.95 1.60 1.60
N CYS A 178 3.23 1.20 1.54
CA CYS A 178 4.38 2.07 1.31
C CYS A 178 4.99 1.84 -0.09
N GLY A 179 4.18 1.93 -1.13
CA GLY A 179 4.64 1.88 -2.52
C GLY A 179 5.75 2.90 -2.77
N ALA A 180 6.90 2.42 -3.24
CA ALA A 180 8.13 3.18 -3.41
C ALA A 180 8.32 3.72 -4.83
N ASP A 181 7.34 3.53 -5.72
CA ASP A 181 7.32 4.12 -7.06
C ASP A 181 6.84 5.59 -7.07
N SER A 182 6.33 6.11 -5.95
CA SER A 182 6.14 7.55 -5.74
C SER A 182 7.45 8.32 -5.49
N LEU A 183 8.59 7.62 -5.41
CA LEU A 183 9.91 8.24 -5.23
C LEU A 183 10.45 8.88 -6.52
N SER A 184 11.24 9.92 -6.34
CA SER A 184 11.99 10.59 -7.40
C SER A 184 12.90 9.61 -8.16
N GLY A 185 12.84 9.68 -9.49
CA GLY A 185 13.64 8.86 -10.38
C GLY A 185 13.21 7.39 -10.44
N ASP A 186 11.98 7.07 -10.04
CA ASP A 186 11.37 5.79 -10.37
C ASP A 186 11.25 5.60 -11.90
N ARG A 187 11.19 4.34 -12.36
CA ARG A 187 11.11 4.04 -13.80
C ARG A 187 9.71 4.20 -14.39
N LEU A 188 8.67 4.00 -13.57
CA LEU A 188 7.27 4.08 -13.97
C LEU A 188 6.59 5.30 -13.35
N GLY A 189 6.96 5.65 -12.12
CA GLY A 189 6.42 6.80 -11.42
C GLY A 189 6.99 8.14 -11.88
N SER A 190 6.20 9.20 -11.71
CA SER A 190 6.52 10.58 -12.12
C SER A 190 6.35 11.61 -10.99
N PHE A 191 6.33 11.16 -9.73
CA PHE A 191 6.48 12.02 -8.57
C PHE A 191 7.96 12.35 -8.32
N ASN A 192 8.20 13.29 -7.41
CA ASN A 192 9.54 13.77 -7.05
C ASN A 192 9.80 13.67 -5.55
N LEU A 193 9.25 12.65 -4.88
CA LEU A 193 9.44 12.47 -3.45
C LEU A 193 10.85 11.95 -3.13
N SER A 194 11.48 12.51 -2.10
CA SER A 194 12.66 11.92 -1.51
C SER A 194 12.28 10.77 -0.57
N VAL A 195 13.26 9.92 -0.23
CA VAL A 195 13.09 8.89 0.83
C VAL A 195 12.62 9.52 2.16
N LYS A 196 13.04 10.75 2.45
CA LYS A 196 12.63 11.44 3.68
C LYS A 196 11.20 11.97 3.60
N GLY A 197 10.79 12.52 2.46
CA GLY A 197 9.43 12.99 2.25
C GLY A 197 8.41 11.84 2.25
N HIS A 198 8.77 10.71 1.65
CA HIS A 198 7.96 9.50 1.67
C HIS A 198 7.83 8.94 3.11
N ALA A 199 8.95 8.79 3.83
CA ALA A 199 8.94 8.34 5.22
C ALA A 199 8.32 9.35 6.22
N ASP A 200 8.16 10.63 5.86
CA ASP A 200 7.41 11.61 6.67
C ASP A 200 5.96 11.15 6.87
N CYS A 201 5.39 10.47 5.86
CA CYS A 201 4.05 9.90 5.94
C CYS A 201 4.00 8.79 7.00
N VAL A 202 4.95 7.86 6.95
CA VAL A 202 5.09 6.77 7.93
C VAL A 202 5.28 7.33 9.34
N ALA A 203 6.19 8.30 9.50
CA ALA A 203 6.46 8.97 10.77
C ALA A 203 5.20 9.64 11.32
N TYR A 204 4.43 10.32 10.47
CA TYR A 204 3.20 10.98 10.87
C TYR A 204 2.13 9.99 11.32
N ILE A 205 1.90 8.92 10.56
CA ILE A 205 0.91 7.89 10.92
C ILE A 205 1.28 7.15 12.20
N ARG A 206 2.58 6.88 12.42
CA ARG A 206 3.08 6.30 13.67
C ARG A 206 2.69 7.13 14.90
N THR A 207 2.62 8.47 14.80
CA THR A 207 2.28 9.33 15.96
C THR A 207 0.89 9.09 16.56
N PHE A 208 -0.02 8.45 15.82
CA PHE A 208 -1.37 8.15 16.31
C PHE A 208 -1.44 6.93 17.22
N ASN A 209 -0.36 6.13 17.33
CA ASN A 209 -0.26 4.95 18.21
C ASN A 209 -1.44 3.96 18.03
N VAL A 210 -1.80 3.68 16.78
CA VAL A 210 -2.80 2.67 16.40
C VAL A 210 -2.07 1.43 15.88
N PRO A 211 -2.49 0.20 16.22
CA PRO A 211 -1.90 -1.02 15.69
C PRO A 211 -1.79 -0.98 14.17
N MET A 212 -0.61 -1.25 13.63
CA MET A 212 -0.31 -0.96 12.22
C MET A 212 0.36 -2.13 11.52
N LEU A 213 -0.24 -2.58 10.41
CA LEU A 213 0.40 -3.44 9.43
C LEU A 213 0.99 -2.55 8.33
N VAL A 214 2.30 -2.57 8.18
CA VAL A 214 3.01 -1.84 7.12
C VAL A 214 3.37 -2.83 6.02
N VAL A 215 3.04 -2.52 4.78
CA VAL A 215 3.33 -3.36 3.61
C VAL A 215 4.11 -2.59 2.56
N GLY A 216 4.73 -3.31 1.63
CA GLY A 216 5.45 -2.72 0.50
C GLY A 216 4.51 -2.15 -0.56
N GLY A 217 4.80 -2.44 -1.84
CA GLY A 217 4.07 -1.92 -2.98
C GLY A 217 4.91 -1.86 -4.24
N GLY A 218 4.56 -0.96 -5.16
CA GLY A 218 5.36 -0.67 -6.35
C GLY A 218 6.76 -0.12 -6.03
N GLY A 219 7.62 -0.05 -7.05
CA GLY A 219 8.99 0.44 -6.91
C GLY A 219 9.93 -0.20 -7.92
N TYR A 220 10.32 0.56 -8.94
CA TYR A 220 10.94 0.02 -10.16
C TYR A 220 12.36 0.55 -10.39
N THR A 221 12.78 1.56 -9.63
CA THR A 221 14.20 1.87 -9.45
C THR A 221 14.76 1.06 -8.26
N LEU A 222 15.25 -0.14 -8.55
CA LEU A 222 15.73 -1.15 -7.56
C LEU A 222 16.79 -0.66 -6.56
N ARG A 223 17.44 0.48 -6.80
CA ARG A 223 18.39 1.09 -5.85
C ARG A 223 17.70 1.97 -4.81
N ASN A 224 16.51 2.48 -5.11
CA ASN A 224 15.76 3.39 -4.24
C ASN A 224 14.81 2.61 -3.32
N VAL A 225 14.22 1.51 -3.80
CA VAL A 225 13.29 0.69 -3.00
C VAL A 225 13.92 0.19 -1.68
N PRO A 226 15.11 -0.45 -1.68
CA PRO A 226 15.71 -0.88 -0.42
C PRO A 226 16.11 0.29 0.48
N ARG A 227 16.38 1.49 -0.08
CA ARG A 227 16.70 2.68 0.71
C ARG A 227 15.48 3.20 1.45
N ALA A 228 14.36 3.28 0.75
CA ALA A 228 13.10 3.72 1.31
C ALA A 228 12.64 2.80 2.43
N TRP A 229 12.46 1.51 2.13
CA TRP A 229 11.96 0.55 3.12
C TRP A 229 12.92 0.32 4.29
N CYS A 230 14.25 0.44 4.08
CA CYS A 230 15.24 0.45 5.18
C CYS A 230 15.07 1.67 6.09
N TYR A 231 14.90 2.87 5.52
CA TYR A 231 14.70 4.09 6.28
C TYR A 231 13.34 4.12 6.99
N GLU A 232 12.27 3.69 6.33
CA GLU A 232 10.96 3.57 6.95
C GLU A 232 10.96 2.55 8.09
N THR A 233 11.70 1.43 7.95
CA THR A 233 11.90 0.49 9.07
C THR A 233 12.56 1.20 10.26
N SER A 234 13.56 2.06 10.04
CA SER A 234 14.19 2.80 11.13
C SER A 234 13.24 3.82 11.78
N VAL A 235 12.38 4.47 10.98
CA VAL A 235 11.31 5.36 11.47
C VAL A 235 10.29 4.59 12.32
N LEU A 236 9.90 3.39 11.90
CA LEU A 236 8.95 2.53 12.63
C LEU A 236 9.54 2.06 13.97
N LEU A 237 10.85 1.77 13.99
CA LEU A 237 11.59 1.37 15.18
C LEU A 237 11.99 2.53 16.09
N ASP A 238 11.83 3.78 15.66
CA ASP A 238 12.31 4.98 16.38
C ASP A 238 13.85 4.99 16.56
N VAL A 239 14.58 4.52 15.55
CA VAL A 239 16.04 4.40 15.57
C VAL A 239 16.64 5.26 14.47
N ASP A 240 17.58 6.12 14.86
CA ASP A 240 18.41 6.86 13.92
C ASP A 240 19.42 5.91 13.24
N ILE A 241 19.42 5.90 11.91
CA ILE A 241 20.42 5.18 11.13
C ILE A 241 21.36 6.15 10.39
N PRO A 242 22.68 5.86 10.35
CA PRO A 242 23.62 6.68 9.62
C PRO A 242 23.32 6.74 8.13
N VAL A 243 23.57 7.89 7.49
CA VAL A 243 23.30 8.12 6.06
C VAL A 243 24.03 7.15 5.13
N HIS A 244 25.13 6.53 5.57
CA HIS A 244 25.85 5.55 4.77
C HIS A 244 25.17 4.16 4.71
N CYS A 245 24.28 3.84 5.66
CA CYS A 245 23.49 2.59 5.64
C CYS A 245 22.50 2.55 4.46
N PHE A 246 22.21 3.69 3.81
CA PHE A 246 21.41 3.78 2.59
C PHE A 246 22.16 3.31 1.31
N TYR A 247 23.44 2.92 1.39
CA TYR A 247 24.22 2.57 0.20
C TYR A 247 24.53 1.08 0.07
N VAL A 248 24.00 0.24 0.95
CA VAL A 248 24.24 -1.21 0.89
C VAL A 248 23.34 -1.79 -0.20
N SER A 249 23.95 -2.38 -1.23
CA SER A 249 23.26 -3.05 -2.35
C SER A 249 22.59 -4.38 -1.96
N SER A 250 22.56 -4.70 -0.67
CA SER A 250 21.98 -5.91 -0.11
C SER A 250 21.23 -5.58 1.18
N TRP A 251 20.06 -6.22 1.35
CA TRP A 251 19.10 -6.12 2.46
C TRP A 251 19.64 -6.51 3.85
N VAL A 252 20.96 -6.67 4.02
CA VAL A 252 21.57 -7.39 5.14
C VAL A 252 21.76 -6.51 6.39
N CYS A 253 21.34 -5.24 6.39
CA CYS A 253 21.67 -4.35 7.51
C CYS A 253 20.63 -4.20 8.63
N LEU A 254 19.41 -4.76 8.54
CA LEU A 254 18.38 -4.48 9.56
C LEU A 254 17.43 -5.65 9.91
N VAL A 255 17.80 -6.90 9.61
CA VAL A 255 17.03 -8.09 10.08
C VAL A 255 17.93 -9.02 10.88
#